data_AF-A0A947GQ66-F1
#
_entry.id   AF-A0A947GQ66-F1
#
_cell.length_a   1.000
_cell.length_b   1.000
_cell.length_c   1.000
_cell.angle_alpha   90.00
_cell.angle_beta   90.00
_cell.angle_gamma   90.00
#
_symmetry.space_group_name_H-M   'P 1'
#
loop_
_entity.id
_entity.type
_entity.pdbx_description
1 polymer ?
#
loop_
_entity_poly.entity_id
_entity_poly.type
_entity_poly.pdbx_seq_one_letter_code
_entity_poly.pdbx_strand_id
1 'polypeptide(L)'
;MALSRCVQNKPEPLYNDHPELAKLVSNWEEIQVEAQQGDVLIKLAMYLTPAFKTANDKTKKLQDIEKNSDLAEVFERWKAQGNSDLALWGNHLNQHKKATLVEALLWRRFGNKILTDNAFESLQVLLETLQ
;
A
#
# COMPACT_ATOMS: atom_id res chain seq x y z
N MET A 1 7.52 -2.53 39.33
CA MET A 1 8.00 -2.50 37.93
C MET A 1 8.21 -3.93 37.47
N ALA A 2 7.39 -4.41 36.54
CA ALA A 2 7.63 -5.67 35.86
C ALA A 2 7.11 -5.52 34.42
N LEU A 3 7.98 -5.85 33.48
CA LEU A 3 7.89 -5.59 32.05
C LEU A 3 6.66 -6.28 31.43
N SER A 4 5.83 -5.51 30.74
CA SER A 4 4.80 -6.02 29.82
C SER A 4 5.48 -6.86 28.73
N ARG A 5 5.18 -8.15 28.73
CA ARG A 5 5.57 -9.07 27.66
C ARG A 5 4.90 -8.64 26.36
N CYS A 6 5.71 -8.32 25.35
CA CYS A 6 5.28 -8.25 23.97
C CYS A 6 4.56 -9.56 23.61
N VAL A 7 3.29 -9.47 23.23
CA VAL A 7 2.54 -10.58 22.67
C VAL A 7 3.21 -10.93 21.34
N GLN A 8 3.99 -12.01 21.34
CA GLN A 8 4.43 -12.65 20.12
C GLN A 8 3.19 -13.23 19.43
N ASN A 9 2.72 -12.56 18.38
CA ASN A 9 1.72 -13.10 17.47
C ASN A 9 2.30 -14.39 16.88
N LYS A 10 1.84 -15.54 17.37
CA LYS A 10 2.13 -16.82 16.73
C LYS A 10 1.49 -16.82 15.35
N PRO A 11 2.19 -17.22 14.28
CA PRO A 11 1.57 -17.41 12.98
C PRO A 11 0.49 -18.49 13.07
N GLU A 12 -0.69 -18.19 12.52
CA GLU A 12 -1.83 -19.11 12.37
C GLU A 12 -1.47 -20.33 11.49
N PRO A 13 -2.19 -21.46 11.59
CA PRO A 13 -1.85 -22.70 10.88
C PRO A 13 -1.86 -22.61 9.34
N LEU A 14 -2.33 -21.51 8.74
CA LEU A 14 -2.36 -21.27 7.28
C LEU A 14 -0.97 -21.00 6.67
N TYR A 15 0.05 -20.71 7.47
CA TYR A 15 1.39 -20.34 6.97
C TYR A 15 2.34 -21.52 6.71
N ASN A 16 1.98 -22.72 7.15
CA ASN A 16 2.87 -23.90 7.06
C ASN A 16 2.95 -24.48 5.64
N ASP A 17 1.94 -24.25 4.80
CA ASP A 17 1.87 -24.83 3.45
C ASP A 17 2.41 -23.89 2.35
N HIS A 18 2.76 -22.64 2.69
CA HIS A 18 3.22 -21.61 1.76
C HIS A 18 4.31 -20.69 2.38
N PRO A 19 5.58 -21.13 2.42
CA PRO A 19 6.67 -20.40 3.10
C PRO A 19 7.01 -19.04 2.44
N GLU A 20 6.77 -18.88 1.14
CA GLU A 20 6.87 -17.60 0.42
C GLU A 20 5.84 -16.57 0.91
N LEU A 21 4.67 -17.04 1.35
CA LEU A 21 3.58 -16.21 1.86
C LEU A 21 3.80 -15.84 3.33
N ALA A 22 4.46 -16.72 4.10
CA ALA A 22 4.93 -16.39 5.45
C ALA A 22 5.96 -15.25 5.44
N LYS A 23 6.86 -15.21 4.45
CA LYS A 23 7.81 -14.10 4.25
C LYS A 23 7.10 -12.76 4.04
N LEU A 24 6.07 -12.74 3.19
CA LEU A 24 5.23 -11.56 2.93
C LEU A 24 4.56 -11.02 4.19
N VAL A 25 3.99 -11.87 5.05
CA VAL A 25 3.35 -11.43 6.30
C VAL A 25 4.36 -11.00 7.37
N SER A 26 5.62 -11.45 7.26
CA SER A 26 6.67 -11.17 8.22
C SER A 26 7.51 -9.92 7.94
N ASN A 27 7.48 -9.35 6.72
CA ASN A 27 8.29 -8.18 6.37
C ASN A 27 7.46 -6.89 6.23
N TRP A 28 6.98 -6.37 7.36
CA TRP A 28 6.20 -5.13 7.40
C TRP A 28 6.97 -3.89 6.92
N GLU A 29 8.29 -3.88 7.02
CA GLU A 29 9.12 -2.76 6.59
C GLU A 29 9.11 -2.61 5.07
N GLU A 30 9.29 -3.71 4.34
CA GLU A 30 9.19 -3.72 2.88
C GLU A 30 7.78 -3.33 2.41
N ILE A 31 6.73 -3.85 3.07
CA ILE A 31 5.35 -3.46 2.79
C ILE A 31 5.12 -1.97 3.01
N GLN A 32 5.74 -1.37 4.03
CA GLN A 32 5.62 0.07 4.28
C GLN A 32 6.31 0.89 3.18
N VAL A 33 7.46 0.46 2.68
CA VAL A 33 8.13 1.12 1.54
C VAL A 33 7.24 1.06 0.31
N GLU A 34 6.70 -0.12 -0.03
CA GLU A 34 5.78 -0.28 -1.15
C GLU A 34 4.50 0.53 -0.96
N ALA A 35 3.98 0.61 0.26
CA ALA A 35 2.80 1.41 0.59
C ALA A 35 3.07 2.90 0.34
N GLN A 36 4.22 3.42 0.75
CA GLN A 36 4.60 4.81 0.46
C GLN A 36 4.70 5.06 -1.06
N GLN A 37 5.25 4.11 -1.81
CA GLN A 37 5.30 4.20 -3.27
C GLN A 37 3.88 4.16 -3.88
N GLY A 38 2.99 3.34 -3.33
CA GLY A 38 1.57 3.26 -3.69
C GLY A 38 0.78 4.53 -3.41
N ASP A 39 1.01 5.16 -2.25
CA ASP A 39 0.44 6.45 -1.86
C ASP A 39 0.87 7.57 -2.83
N VAL A 40 2.17 7.66 -3.14
CA VAL A 40 2.69 8.60 -4.15
C VAL A 40 2.04 8.35 -5.52
N LEU A 41 1.82 7.08 -5.87
CA LEU A 41 1.16 6.72 -7.10
C LEU A 41 -0.31 7.18 -7.15
N ILE A 42 -1.06 7.04 -6.05
CA ILE A 42 -2.44 7.55 -5.94
C ILE A 42 -2.46 9.07 -6.17
N LYS A 43 -1.54 9.80 -5.55
CA LYS A 43 -1.38 11.26 -5.72
C LYS A 43 -1.09 11.61 -7.16
N LEU A 44 -0.10 10.98 -7.76
CA LEU A 44 0.27 11.20 -9.15
C LEU A 44 -0.93 10.98 -10.08
N ALA A 45 -1.65 9.87 -9.91
CA ALA A 45 -2.84 9.57 -10.71
C ALA A 45 -3.92 10.66 -10.57
N MET A 46 -4.17 11.16 -9.36
CA MET A 46 -5.12 12.27 -9.18
C MET A 46 -4.63 13.55 -9.85
N TYR A 47 -3.36 13.90 -9.67
CA TYR A 47 -2.79 15.13 -10.23
C TYR A 47 -2.73 15.12 -11.76
N LEU A 48 -2.64 13.95 -12.38
CA LEU A 48 -2.71 13.79 -13.84
C LEU A 48 -4.13 13.58 -14.38
N THR A 49 -5.14 13.33 -13.54
CA THR A 49 -6.53 13.12 -13.99
C THR A 49 -7.15 14.41 -14.55
N PRO A 50 -7.61 14.44 -15.82
CA PRO A 50 -8.17 15.65 -16.44
C PRO A 50 -9.54 16.08 -15.92
N ALA A 51 -10.27 15.18 -15.27
CA ALA A 51 -11.63 15.43 -14.77
C ALA A 51 -11.67 16.50 -13.66
N PHE A 52 -10.57 16.69 -12.92
CA PHE A 52 -10.44 17.69 -11.87
C PHE A 52 -9.59 18.85 -12.40
N LYS A 53 -10.19 20.04 -12.50
CA LYS A 53 -9.58 21.18 -13.22
C LYS A 53 -8.69 22.03 -12.33
N THR A 54 -8.91 22.03 -11.02
CA THR A 54 -8.14 22.85 -10.09
C THR A 54 -7.34 21.99 -9.11
N ALA A 55 -6.25 22.55 -8.57
CA ALA A 55 -5.49 21.92 -7.51
C ALA A 55 -6.38 21.63 -6.28
N ASN A 56 -7.30 22.53 -5.96
CA ASN A 56 -8.24 22.37 -4.85
C ASN A 56 -9.19 21.18 -5.04
N ASP A 57 -9.72 20.98 -6.26
CA ASP A 57 -10.60 19.85 -6.56
C ASP A 57 -9.85 18.52 -6.43
N LYS A 58 -8.61 18.47 -6.93
CA LYS A 58 -7.72 17.30 -6.83
C LYS A 58 -7.41 16.98 -5.37
N THR A 59 -7.02 17.98 -4.57
CA THR A 59 -6.72 17.81 -3.14
C THR A 59 -7.94 17.34 -2.36
N LYS A 60 -9.13 17.93 -2.58
CA LYS A 60 -10.37 17.46 -1.94
C LYS A 60 -10.65 16.01 -2.30
N LYS A 61 -10.49 15.64 -3.57
CA LYS A 61 -10.73 14.26 -3.98
C LYS A 61 -9.70 13.29 -3.40
N LEU A 62 -8.43 13.69 -3.27
CA LEU A 62 -7.40 12.90 -2.58
C LEU A 62 -7.77 12.62 -1.14
N GLN A 63 -8.22 13.66 -0.42
CA GLN A 63 -8.68 13.51 0.97
C GLN A 63 -9.87 12.56 1.10
N ASP A 64 -10.67 12.35 0.06
CA ASP A 64 -11.79 11.40 0.07
C ASP A 64 -11.40 9.97 -0.35
N ILE A 65 -10.18 9.73 -0.82
CA ILE A 65 -9.73 8.39 -1.24
C ILE A 65 -8.59 7.85 -0.37
N GLU A 66 -7.77 8.72 0.21
CA GLU A 66 -6.58 8.35 1.00
C GLU A 66 -6.87 8.18 2.50
N LYS A 67 -8.12 8.36 2.94
CA LYS A 67 -8.45 8.07 4.35
C LYS A 67 -8.24 6.59 4.61
N ASN A 68 -7.58 6.28 5.73
CA ASN A 68 -7.38 4.91 6.17
C ASN A 68 -8.70 4.12 6.29
N SER A 69 -9.82 4.78 6.62
CA SER A 69 -11.15 4.15 6.62
C SER A 69 -11.54 3.65 5.23
N ASP A 70 -11.36 4.48 4.22
CA ASP A 70 -11.85 4.25 2.87
C ASP A 70 -10.96 3.21 2.17
N LEU A 71 -9.64 3.26 2.40
CA LEU A 71 -8.71 2.23 1.97
C LEU A 71 -8.93 0.90 2.71
N ALA A 72 -9.29 0.92 4.00
CA ALA A 72 -9.67 -0.30 4.71
C ALA A 72 -10.96 -0.92 4.16
N GLU A 73 -11.93 -0.12 3.69
CA GLU A 73 -13.11 -0.63 2.99
C GLU A 73 -12.74 -1.25 1.62
N VAL A 74 -11.77 -0.67 0.91
CA VAL A 74 -11.21 -1.26 -0.33
C VAL A 74 -10.60 -2.63 -0.03
N PHE A 75 -9.82 -2.76 1.05
CA PHE A 75 -9.27 -4.04 1.50
C PHE A 75 -10.38 -5.08 1.68
N GLU A 76 -11.42 -4.75 2.45
CA GLU A 76 -12.51 -5.70 2.72
C GLU A 76 -13.23 -6.11 1.44
N ARG A 77 -13.50 -5.14 0.55
CA ARG A 77 -14.13 -5.42 -0.74
C ARG A 77 -13.29 -6.35 -1.60
N TRP A 78 -11.98 -6.10 -1.72
CA TRP A 78 -11.09 -6.96 -2.50
C TRP A 78 -10.97 -8.36 -1.90
N LYS A 79 -10.88 -8.46 -0.57
CA LYS A 79 -10.84 -9.75 0.11
C LYS A 79 -12.13 -10.55 -0.11
N ALA A 80 -13.29 -9.90 0.01
CA ALA A 80 -14.59 -10.52 -0.26
C ALA A 80 -14.75 -10.98 -1.72
N GLN A 81 -14.05 -10.33 -2.65
CA GLN A 81 -13.98 -10.71 -4.07
C GLN A 81 -12.97 -11.85 -4.35
N GLY A 82 -12.34 -12.42 -3.32
CA GLY A 82 -11.41 -13.54 -3.47
C GLY A 82 -10.03 -13.13 -3.98
N ASN A 83 -9.60 -11.89 -3.73
CA ASN A 83 -8.28 -11.44 -4.13
C ASN A 83 -7.18 -12.29 -3.46
N SER A 84 -6.39 -13.01 -4.27
CA SER A 84 -5.37 -13.94 -3.79
C SER A 84 -4.29 -13.28 -2.94
N ASP A 85 -3.92 -12.03 -3.26
CA ASP A 85 -2.91 -11.29 -2.51
C ASP A 85 -3.37 -10.94 -1.08
N LEU A 86 -4.69 -10.93 -0.86
CA LEU A 86 -5.34 -10.61 0.42
C LEU A 86 -5.83 -11.84 1.18
N ALA A 87 -5.91 -13.01 0.55
CA ALA A 87 -6.48 -14.23 1.12
C ALA A 87 -5.80 -14.67 2.42
N LEU A 88 -4.51 -14.35 2.56
CA LEU A 88 -3.64 -14.78 3.66
C LEU A 88 -3.66 -13.84 4.85
N TRP A 89 -4.21 -12.64 4.69
CA TRP A 89 -4.22 -11.63 5.72
C TRP A 89 -5.44 -11.82 6.62
N GLY A 90 -5.23 -11.99 7.92
CA GLY A 90 -6.32 -12.23 8.87
C GLY A 90 -7.32 -11.07 8.98
N ASN A 91 -8.51 -11.35 9.52
CA ASN A 91 -9.56 -10.33 9.75
C ASN A 91 -9.22 -9.36 10.90
N HIS A 92 -8.18 -9.67 11.69
CA HIS A 92 -7.80 -8.95 12.90
C HIS A 92 -6.94 -7.69 12.64
N LEU A 93 -6.68 -7.34 11.38
CA LEU A 93 -5.94 -6.13 11.04
C LEU A 93 -6.74 -4.86 11.39
N ASN A 94 -6.07 -3.87 11.97
CA ASN A 94 -6.66 -2.54 12.15
C ASN A 94 -6.77 -1.79 10.81
N GLN A 95 -7.53 -0.69 10.78
CA GLN A 95 -7.75 0.09 9.56
C GLN A 95 -6.43 0.56 8.92
N HIS A 96 -5.48 1.02 9.72
CA HIS A 96 -4.17 1.45 9.23
C HIS A 96 -3.45 0.33 8.47
N LYS A 97 -3.34 -0.87 9.04
CA LYS A 97 -2.68 -2.00 8.39
C LYS A 97 -3.39 -2.43 7.11
N LYS A 98 -4.73 -2.37 7.09
CA LYS A 98 -5.51 -2.66 5.88
C LYS A 98 -5.23 -1.63 4.78
N ALA A 99 -5.19 -0.35 5.13
CA ALA A 99 -4.84 0.73 4.20
C ALA A 99 -3.43 0.55 3.62
N THR A 100 -2.43 0.33 4.48
CA THR A 100 -1.04 0.08 4.08
C THR A 100 -0.94 -1.08 3.08
N LEU A 101 -1.68 -2.18 3.32
CA LEU A 101 -1.68 -3.32 2.39
C LEU A 101 -2.30 -2.98 1.05
N VAL A 102 -3.38 -2.19 1.02
CA VAL A 102 -4.00 -1.74 -0.23
C VAL A 102 -3.03 -0.89 -1.04
N GLU A 103 -2.35 0.06 -0.41
CA GLU A 103 -1.34 0.90 -1.06
C GLU A 103 -0.18 0.08 -1.61
N ALA A 104 0.38 -0.84 -0.82
CA ALA A 104 1.45 -1.74 -1.28
C ALA A 104 1.00 -2.60 -2.47
N LEU A 105 -0.23 -3.11 -2.46
CA LEU A 105 -0.77 -3.87 -3.59
C LEU A 105 -1.00 -3.01 -4.83
N LEU A 106 -1.40 -1.76 -4.68
CA LEU A 106 -1.48 -0.82 -5.80
C LEU A 106 -0.10 -0.60 -6.42
N TRP A 107 0.93 -0.43 -5.60
CA TRP A 107 2.30 -0.35 -6.09
C TRP A 107 2.71 -1.59 -6.88
N ARG A 108 2.52 -2.79 -6.31
CA ARG A 108 2.88 -4.05 -7.01
C ARG A 108 2.15 -4.24 -8.33
N ARG A 109 0.90 -3.78 -8.44
CA ARG A 109 0.08 -3.92 -9.65
C ARG A 109 0.39 -2.91 -10.74
N PHE A 110 0.79 -1.71 -10.37
CA PHE A 110 0.87 -0.57 -11.29
C PHE A 110 2.25 0.10 -11.36
N GLY A 111 3.12 -0.08 -10.37
CA GLY A 111 4.46 0.51 -10.31
C GLY A 111 5.28 0.20 -11.56
N ASN A 112 5.36 -1.09 -11.94
CA ASN A 112 6.06 -1.53 -13.16
C ASN A 112 5.41 -1.04 -14.47
N LYS A 113 4.15 -0.57 -14.43
CA LYS A 113 3.48 -0.01 -15.61
C LYS A 113 3.80 1.47 -15.82
N ILE A 114 4.33 2.13 -14.79
CA ILE A 114 4.57 3.57 -14.74
C ILE A 114 6.07 3.85 -14.77
N LEU A 115 6.85 3.00 -14.13
CA LEU A 115 8.30 2.99 -14.26
C LEU A 115 8.69 2.33 -15.58
N THR A 116 9.02 3.15 -16.58
CA THR A 116 9.76 2.70 -17.76
C THR A 116 11.22 2.39 -17.41
N ASP A 117 11.94 1.70 -18.28
CA ASP A 117 13.34 1.30 -18.06
C ASP A 117 14.26 2.48 -17.68
N ASN A 118 13.94 3.70 -18.15
CA ASN A 118 14.68 4.93 -17.89
C ASN A 118 14.02 5.87 -16.86
N ALA A 119 12.91 5.46 -16.22
CA ALA A 119 12.19 6.32 -15.29
C ALA A 119 13.05 6.68 -14.07
N PHE A 120 13.81 5.73 -13.54
CA PHE A 120 14.70 5.96 -12.39
C PHE A 120 15.78 6.99 -12.70
N GLU A 121 16.46 6.86 -13.84
CA GLU A 121 17.48 7.83 -14.27
C GLU A 121 16.87 9.23 -14.46
N SER A 122 15.70 9.31 -15.11
CA SER A 122 15.01 10.59 -15.34
C SER A 122 14.58 11.26 -14.02
N LEU A 123 14.08 10.47 -13.06
CA LEU A 123 13.71 10.96 -11.74
C LEU A 123 14.93 11.39 -10.92
N GLN A 124 16.06 10.68 -11.05
CA GLN A 124 17.32 11.06 -10.40
C GLN A 124 17.81 12.43 -10.90
N VAL A 125 17.81 12.64 -12.23
CA VAL A 125 18.16 13.94 -12.83
C VAL A 125 17.24 15.06 -12.33
N LEU A 126 15.94 14.78 -12.21
CA LEU A 126 14.98 15.75 -11.65
C LEU A 126 15.31 16.12 -10.20
N LEU A 127 15.66 15.15 -9.35
CA LEU A 127 16.04 15.41 -7.96
C LEU A 127 17.35 16.20 -7.85
N GLU A 128 18.34 15.87 -8.68
CA GLU A 128 19.62 16.59 -8.74
C GLU A 128 19.45 18.05 -9.19
N THR A 129 18.44 18.34 -10.02
CA THR A 129 18.13 19.71 -10.47
C THR A 129 17.64 20.62 -9.31
N LEU A 130 17.22 20.04 -8.18
CA LEU A 130 16.72 20.77 -7.01
C LEU A 130 17.79 21.06 -5.94
N GLN A 131 19.02 20.57 -6.13
CA GLN A 131 20.15 20.70 -5.18
C GLN A 131 21.15 21.76 -5.64
#